data_AF-A0A5U1Q9Q7-F1
#
_entry.id   AF-A0A5U1Q9Q7-F1
#
_cell.length_a   1.000
_cell.length_b   1.000
_cell.length_c   1.000
_cell.angle_alpha   90.00
_cell.angle_beta   90.00
_cell.angle_gamma   90.00
#
_symmetry.space_group_name_H-M   'P 1'
#
loop_
_entity.id
_entity.type
_entity.pdbx_description
1 polymer ?
#
loop_
_entity_poly.entity_id
_entity_poly.type
_entity_poly.pdbx_seq_one_letter_code
_entity_poly.pdbx_strand_id
1 'polypeptide(L)'
;REQLRNMTRMQLIRTLGSWRPDASEYRNVTNVYRISLKSLARRCLELHDEIADLDVMIAAIVDELAPELIKRNAIGYESASQLLITAVDNPQRLRSESGFAALCGVSPVPVSSGKMNRYRLNRGGDRAANSALHIIAIGRLRTDDKTKEYVARRVAEGHTKMEAIRCLKRYISREVYTLLR
;
A
#
# COMPACT_ATOMS: atom_id res chain seq x y z
N ARG A 1 -17.94 -29.08 4.34
CA ARG A 1 -16.73 -28.53 3.65
C ARG A 1 -17.04 -28.19 2.19
N GLU A 2 -17.80 -29.01 1.46
CA GLU A 2 -18.19 -28.73 0.06
C GLU A 2 -18.97 -27.43 -0.13
N GLN A 3 -19.97 -27.15 0.73
CA GLN A 3 -20.80 -25.94 0.64
C GLN A 3 -20.01 -24.62 0.72
N LEU A 4 -18.79 -24.62 1.27
CA LEU A 4 -17.98 -23.42 1.49
C LEU A 4 -16.91 -23.19 0.41
N ARG A 5 -16.61 -24.20 -0.43
CA ARG A 5 -15.44 -24.18 -1.32
C ARG A 5 -15.53 -23.16 -2.45
N ASN A 6 -16.74 -22.88 -2.92
CA ASN A 6 -16.98 -22.06 -4.10
C ASN A 6 -17.39 -20.62 -3.75
N MET A 7 -17.33 -20.24 -2.47
CA MET A 7 -17.67 -18.90 -2.02
C MET A 7 -16.49 -17.95 -2.17
N THR A 8 -16.76 -16.70 -2.56
CA THR A 8 -15.78 -15.62 -2.41
C THR A 8 -15.44 -15.41 -0.95
N ARG A 9 -14.28 -14.80 -0.65
CA ARG A 9 -13.82 -14.56 0.73
C ARG A 9 -14.89 -13.90 1.61
N MET A 10 -15.58 -12.86 1.10
CA MET A 10 -16.60 -12.15 1.88
C MET A 10 -17.90 -12.94 2.01
N GLN A 11 -18.31 -13.69 0.98
CA GLN A 11 -19.45 -14.61 1.08
C GLN A 11 -19.20 -15.71 2.13
N LEU A 12 -17.98 -16.25 2.17
CA LEU A 12 -17.56 -17.23 3.15
C LEU A 12 -17.66 -16.66 4.57
N ILE A 13 -17.02 -15.50 4.81
CA ILE A 13 -17.03 -14.84 6.13
C ILE A 13 -18.46 -14.54 6.59
N ARG A 14 -19.30 -13.95 5.74
CA ARG A 14 -20.70 -13.65 6.10
C ARG A 14 -21.50 -14.91 6.43
N THR A 15 -21.34 -15.97 5.63
CA THR A 15 -22.02 -17.26 5.86
C THR A 15 -21.60 -17.90 7.18
N LEU A 16 -20.30 -17.89 7.49
CA LEU A 16 -19.78 -18.41 8.76
C LEU A 16 -20.25 -17.56 9.94
N GLY A 17 -20.24 -16.24 9.80
CA GLY A 17 -20.70 -15.30 10.83
C GLY A 17 -22.18 -15.46 11.18
N SER A 18 -23.01 -15.86 10.20
CA SER A 18 -24.45 -16.08 10.38
C SER A 18 -24.82 -17.46 10.94
N TRP A 19 -23.86 -18.38 11.11
CA TRP A 19 -24.14 -19.70 11.66
C TRP A 19 -24.72 -19.63 13.09
N ARG A 20 -25.54 -20.64 13.44
CA ARG A 20 -26.14 -20.80 14.77
C ARG A 20 -25.82 -22.19 15.33
N PRO A 21 -24.54 -22.49 15.62
CA PRO A 21 -24.19 -23.75 16.27
C PRO A 21 -24.69 -23.76 17.72
N ASP A 22 -25.04 -24.94 18.22
CA ASP A 22 -25.50 -25.13 19.59
C ASP A 22 -24.29 -25.12 20.54
N ALA A 23 -24.20 -24.16 21.46
CA ALA A 23 -23.08 -24.09 22.39
C ALA A 23 -23.02 -25.26 23.39
N SER A 24 -24.12 -26.01 23.56
CA SER A 24 -24.20 -27.14 24.48
C SER A 24 -23.60 -28.44 23.92
N GLU A 25 -23.49 -28.58 22.59
CA GLU A 25 -22.88 -29.74 21.93
C GLU A 25 -21.34 -29.63 21.84
N TYR A 26 -20.66 -29.33 22.95
CA TYR A 26 -19.20 -29.14 22.99
C TYR A 26 -18.39 -30.43 22.74
N ARG A 27 -19.02 -31.60 22.88
CA ARG A 27 -18.39 -32.90 22.58
C ARG A 27 -18.45 -33.27 21.09
N ASN A 28 -19.25 -32.58 20.30
CA ASN A 28 -19.33 -32.80 18.86
C ASN A 28 -18.25 -31.96 18.16
N VAL A 29 -17.22 -32.63 17.65
CA VAL A 29 -16.08 -31.99 16.96
C VAL A 29 -16.53 -31.06 15.82
N THR A 30 -17.53 -31.46 15.04
CA THR A 30 -18.06 -30.63 13.95
C THR A 30 -18.70 -29.36 14.47
N ASN A 31 -19.43 -29.45 15.58
CA ASN A 31 -20.09 -28.31 16.19
C ASN A 31 -19.08 -27.34 16.83
N VAL A 32 -18.02 -27.85 17.47
CA VAL A 32 -16.90 -27.02 17.97
C VAL A 32 -16.26 -26.22 16.84
N TYR A 33 -15.99 -26.84 15.68
CA TYR A 33 -15.48 -26.10 14.52
C TYR A 33 -16.42 -24.99 14.06
N ARG A 34 -17.74 -25.22 14.07
CA ARG A 34 -18.73 -24.19 13.70
C ARG A 34 -18.72 -23.02 14.67
N ILE A 35 -18.60 -23.27 15.97
CA ILE A 35 -18.48 -22.23 17.00
C ILE A 35 -17.23 -21.38 16.75
N SER A 36 -16.06 -22.02 16.59
CA SER A 36 -14.79 -21.31 16.37
C SER A 36 -14.78 -20.52 15.07
N LEU A 37 -15.26 -21.10 13.96
CA LEU A 37 -15.32 -20.43 12.67
C LEU A 37 -16.28 -19.24 12.68
N LYS A 38 -17.44 -19.37 13.34
CA LYS A 38 -18.37 -18.25 13.55
C LYS A 38 -17.71 -17.11 14.33
N SER A 39 -17.01 -17.43 15.41
CA SER A 39 -16.33 -16.43 16.25
C SER A 39 -15.31 -15.63 15.45
N LEU A 40 -14.43 -16.30 14.70
CA LEU A 40 -13.46 -15.65 13.81
C LEU A 40 -14.15 -14.83 12.71
N ALA A 41 -15.19 -15.37 12.09
CA ALA A 41 -15.91 -14.69 11.03
C ALA A 41 -16.59 -13.40 11.52
N ARG A 42 -17.20 -13.41 12.72
CA ARG A 42 -17.76 -12.21 13.33
C ARG A 42 -16.70 -11.15 13.56
N ARG A 43 -15.55 -11.53 14.12
CA ARG A 43 -14.44 -10.60 14.34
C ARG A 43 -13.89 -10.02 13.03
N CYS A 44 -13.85 -10.81 11.96
CA CYS A 44 -13.48 -10.30 10.64
C CYS A 44 -14.49 -9.29 10.09
N LEU A 45 -15.80 -9.46 10.36
CA LEU A 45 -16.83 -8.49 9.95
C LEU A 45 -16.70 -7.21 10.77
N GLU A 46 -16.58 -7.32 12.09
CA GLU A 46 -16.42 -6.16 12.98
C GLU A 46 -15.21 -5.31 12.59
N LEU A 47 -14.04 -5.94 12.37
CA LEU A 47 -12.84 -5.23 11.90
C LEU A 47 -12.98 -4.67 10.48
N HIS A 48 -13.75 -5.32 9.61
CA HIS A 48 -13.99 -4.82 8.27
C HIS A 48 -14.83 -3.54 8.30
N ASP A 49 -15.87 -3.52 9.12
CA ASP A 49 -16.73 -2.34 9.29
C ASP A 49 -15.95 -1.20 9.96
N GLU A 50 -15.14 -1.50 10.99
CA GLU A 50 -14.26 -0.50 11.64
C GLU A 50 -13.24 0.11 10.67
N ILE A 51 -12.62 -0.71 9.81
CA ILE A 51 -11.72 -0.21 8.76
C ILE A 51 -12.47 0.72 7.81
N ALA A 52 -13.69 0.36 7.39
CA ALA A 52 -14.47 1.19 6.48
C ALA A 52 -14.84 2.55 7.11
N ASP A 53 -15.19 2.55 8.40
CA ASP A 53 -15.48 3.80 9.13
C ASP A 53 -14.22 4.68 9.27
N LEU A 54 -13.07 4.06 9.55
CA LEU A 54 -11.78 4.76 9.61
C LEU A 54 -11.34 5.30 8.25
N ASP A 55 -11.57 4.56 7.16
CA ASP A 55 -11.26 5.01 5.80
C ASP A 55 -12.05 6.28 5.43
N VAL A 56 -13.30 6.41 5.89
CA VAL A 56 -14.10 7.63 5.70
C VAL A 56 -13.46 8.82 6.43
N MET A 57 -13.04 8.63 7.69
CA MET A 57 -12.38 9.70 8.45
C MET A 57 -11.02 10.09 7.85
N ILE A 58 -10.22 9.10 7.42
CA ILE A 58 -8.95 9.34 6.75
C ILE A 58 -9.15 10.12 5.45
N ALA A 59 -10.16 9.76 4.66
CA ALA A 59 -10.44 10.45 3.40
C ALA A 59 -10.74 11.93 3.63
N ALA A 60 -11.58 12.26 4.62
CA ALA A 60 -11.91 13.63 4.97
C ALA A 60 -10.67 14.45 5.38
N ILE A 61 -9.80 13.88 6.22
CA ILE A 61 -8.56 14.55 6.66
C ILE A 61 -7.62 14.78 5.47
N VAL A 62 -7.48 13.80 4.58
CA VAL A 62 -6.60 13.93 3.42
C VAL A 62 -7.14 14.95 2.42
N ASP A 63 -8.45 15.01 2.20
CA ASP A 63 -9.09 16.03 1.34
C ASP A 63 -8.87 17.45 1.88
N GLU A 64 -8.82 17.61 3.21
CA GLU A 64 -8.50 18.89 3.84
C GLU A 64 -7.01 19.24 3.71
N LEU A 65 -6.11 18.31 4.03
CA LEU A 65 -4.68 18.59 4.14
C LEU A 65 -3.93 18.58 2.82
N ALA A 66 -4.31 17.72 1.87
CA ALA A 66 -3.57 17.51 0.62
C ALA A 66 -4.48 17.15 -0.57
N PRO A 67 -5.48 17.98 -0.91
CA PRO A 67 -6.42 17.70 -2.00
C PRO A 67 -5.73 17.52 -3.36
N GLU A 68 -4.62 18.24 -3.60
CA GLU A 68 -3.85 18.15 -4.84
C GLU A 68 -3.11 16.80 -4.99
N LEU A 69 -2.88 16.09 -3.89
CA LEU A 69 -2.22 14.78 -3.90
C LEU A 69 -3.17 13.71 -4.44
N ILE A 70 -4.43 13.71 -3.99
CA ILE A 70 -5.46 12.75 -4.43
C ILE A 70 -5.88 12.94 -5.89
N LYS A 71 -5.78 14.16 -6.41
CA LYS A 71 -6.03 14.43 -7.84
C LYS A 71 -5.00 13.75 -8.77
N ARG A 72 -3.87 13.28 -8.26
CA ARG A 72 -2.83 12.64 -9.07
C ARG A 72 -3.17 11.18 -9.36
N ASN A 73 -2.86 10.77 -10.58
CA ASN A 73 -3.14 9.42 -11.04
C ASN A 73 -2.56 8.35 -10.09
N ALA A 74 -3.42 7.40 -9.73
CA ALA A 74 -3.15 6.26 -8.86
C ALA A 74 -2.69 6.59 -7.43
N ILE A 75 -2.88 7.83 -6.96
CA ILE A 75 -2.72 8.16 -5.54
C ILE A 75 -4.09 8.06 -4.86
N GLY A 76 -4.29 6.99 -4.08
CA GLY A 76 -5.48 6.82 -3.22
C GLY A 76 -5.25 7.30 -1.79
N TYR A 77 -6.33 7.43 -1.03
CA TYR A 77 -6.33 7.95 0.35
C TYR A 77 -5.35 7.24 1.28
N GLU A 78 -5.26 5.91 1.27
CA GLU A 78 -4.30 5.17 2.09
C GLU A 78 -2.83 5.48 1.74
N SER A 79 -2.50 5.58 0.46
CA SER A 79 -1.14 5.94 0.03
C SER A 79 -0.82 7.40 0.33
N ALA A 80 -1.80 8.29 0.16
CA ALA A 80 -1.66 9.71 0.48
C ALA A 80 -1.47 9.93 1.99
N SER A 81 -2.30 9.30 2.84
CA SER A 81 -2.21 9.40 4.30
C SER A 81 -0.86 8.88 4.80
N GLN A 82 -0.39 7.73 4.30
CA GLN A 82 0.93 7.22 4.68
C GLN A 82 2.06 8.18 4.30
N LEU A 83 2.02 8.79 3.10
CA LEU A 83 3.03 9.76 2.67
C LEU A 83 3.00 11.04 3.51
N LEU A 84 1.81 11.49 3.92
CA LEU A 84 1.64 12.61 4.84
C LEU A 84 2.22 12.29 6.22
N ILE A 85 1.94 11.11 6.79
CA ILE A 85 2.52 10.67 8.06
C ILE A 85 4.06 10.71 7.98
N THR A 86 4.64 10.11 6.94
CA THR A 86 6.09 10.11 6.75
C THR A 86 6.67 11.51 6.64
N ALA A 87 5.96 12.44 6.00
CA ALA A 87 6.37 13.84 5.85
C ALA A 87 6.28 14.61 7.19
N VAL A 88 5.16 14.49 7.90
CA VAL A 88 4.83 15.23 9.12
C VAL A 88 5.60 14.72 10.33
N ASP A 89 5.87 13.41 10.44
CA ASP A 89 6.66 12.83 11.54
C ASP A 89 8.15 13.23 11.47
N ASN A 90 8.58 13.82 10.35
CA ASN A 90 9.97 14.15 10.08
C ASN A 90 10.16 15.62 9.61
N PRO A 91 9.58 16.63 10.29
CA PRO A 91 9.54 18.00 9.76
C PRO A 91 10.95 18.59 9.67
N GLN A 92 11.81 18.29 10.65
CA GLN A 92 13.25 18.64 10.62
C GLN A 92 14.04 18.01 9.46
N ARG A 93 13.58 16.90 8.88
CA ARG A 93 14.27 16.17 7.79
C ARG A 93 13.68 16.44 6.41
N LEU A 94 12.51 17.07 6.33
CA LEU A 94 11.84 17.42 5.08
C LEU A 94 12.37 18.72 4.43
N ARG A 95 13.69 18.96 4.52
CA ARG A 95 14.31 20.21 4.03
C ARG A 95 14.59 20.20 2.53
N SER A 96 14.48 19.06 1.88
CA SER A 96 14.74 18.91 0.46
C SER A 96 14.02 17.71 -0.14
N GLU A 97 13.85 17.76 -1.45
CA GLU A 97 13.31 16.68 -2.28
C GLU A 97 14.13 15.38 -2.15
N SER A 98 15.45 15.49 -2.04
CA SER A 98 16.34 14.34 -1.83
C SER A 98 16.21 13.77 -0.41
N GLY A 99 15.97 14.62 0.58
CA GLY A 99 15.66 14.23 1.95
C GLY A 99 14.36 13.42 2.02
N PHE A 100 13.30 13.91 1.35
CA PHE A 100 12.03 13.18 1.28
C PHE A 100 12.17 11.81 0.60
N ALA A 101 12.94 11.74 -0.49
CA ALA A 101 13.24 10.46 -1.14
C ALA A 101 14.01 9.49 -0.23
N ALA A 102 14.91 10.00 0.61
CA ALA A 102 15.62 9.19 1.59
C ALA A 102 14.68 8.71 2.71
N LEU A 103 13.79 9.58 3.20
CA LEU A 103 12.72 9.21 4.16
C LEU A 103 11.83 8.11 3.60
N CYS A 104 11.39 8.22 2.35
CA CYS A 104 10.59 7.19 1.68
C CYS A 104 11.38 5.93 1.28
N GLY A 105 12.70 5.88 1.52
CA GLY A 105 13.57 4.76 1.13
C GLY A 105 13.69 4.55 -0.38
N VAL A 106 13.43 5.58 -1.19
CA VAL A 106 13.53 5.55 -2.66
C VAL A 106 14.72 6.34 -3.19
N SER A 107 15.55 6.91 -2.32
CA SER A 107 16.83 7.48 -2.72
C SER A 107 17.77 6.38 -3.26
N PRO A 108 18.47 6.63 -4.38
CA PRO A 108 19.42 5.68 -4.93
C PRO A 108 20.66 5.59 -4.03
N VAL A 109 21.08 4.36 -3.68
CA VAL A 109 22.30 4.14 -2.89
C VAL A 109 23.34 3.42 -3.75
N PRO A 110 24.49 4.05 -4.06
CA PRO A 110 25.55 3.40 -4.84
C PRO A 110 26.05 2.10 -4.17
N VAL A 111 26.41 1.11 -4.98
CA VAL A 111 27.00 -0.17 -4.51
C VAL A 111 28.40 -0.39 -5.09
N SER A 112 28.97 0.60 -5.75
CA SER A 112 30.25 0.48 -6.44
C SER A 112 31.20 1.60 -6.03
N SER A 113 32.48 1.23 -5.87
CA SER A 113 33.61 2.14 -5.76
C SER A 113 34.38 2.30 -7.08
N GLY A 114 33.86 1.75 -8.19
CA GLY A 114 34.50 1.73 -9.52
C GLY A 114 33.56 2.12 -10.68
N LYS A 115 33.96 1.86 -11.94
CA LYS A 115 33.29 2.32 -13.18
C LYS A 115 31.85 1.81 -13.43
N MET A 116 31.32 0.93 -12.59
CA MET A 116 29.96 0.39 -12.75
C MET A 116 28.94 1.26 -12.01
N ASN A 117 27.89 1.74 -12.68
CA ASN A 117 26.79 2.47 -12.03
C ASN A 117 25.68 1.50 -11.57
N ARG A 118 25.86 0.87 -10.41
CA ARG A 118 24.83 0.03 -9.78
C ARG A 118 24.32 0.65 -8.48
N TYR A 119 23.01 0.60 -8.29
CA TYR A 119 22.32 1.15 -7.12
C TYR A 119 21.52 0.07 -6.40
N ARG A 120 21.62 0.05 -5.06
CA ARG A 120 20.78 -0.78 -4.19
C ARG A 120 19.63 0.01 -3.62
N LEU A 121 18.69 -0.74 -3.05
CA LEU A 121 17.60 -0.21 -2.25
C LEU A 121 18.13 0.53 -1.00
N ASN A 122 17.57 1.69 -0.71
CA ASN A 122 17.71 2.30 0.61
C ASN A 122 16.83 1.56 1.63
N ARG A 123 17.45 0.95 2.64
CA ARG A 123 16.77 0.20 3.71
C ARG A 123 16.51 1.04 4.97
N GLY A 124 17.04 2.27 5.04
CA GLY A 124 16.91 3.15 6.21
C GLY A 124 15.73 4.12 6.15
N GLY A 125 14.89 4.03 5.12
CA GLY A 125 13.66 4.81 5.02
C GLY A 125 12.43 4.04 5.49
N ASP A 126 11.32 4.75 5.61
CA ASP A 126 9.99 4.22 5.92
C ASP A 126 9.56 3.20 4.85
N ARG A 127 9.35 1.96 5.29
CA ARG A 127 8.96 0.83 4.44
C ARG A 127 7.50 0.95 3.98
N ALA A 128 6.63 1.56 4.78
CA ALA A 128 5.23 1.80 4.43
C ALA A 128 5.14 2.89 3.35
N ALA A 129 5.88 4.00 3.50
CA ALA A 129 6.01 5.01 2.45
C ALA A 129 6.56 4.43 1.14
N ASN A 130 7.56 3.56 1.24
CA ASN A 130 8.12 2.87 0.08
C ASN A 130 7.08 1.98 -0.61
N SER A 131 6.22 1.32 0.17
CA SER A 131 5.13 0.48 -0.31
C SER A 131 4.07 1.34 -1.01
N ALA A 132 3.65 2.46 -0.40
CA ALA A 132 2.71 3.41 -1.00
C ALA A 132 3.21 3.91 -2.37
N LEU A 133 4.47 4.36 -2.46
CA LEU A 133 5.07 4.75 -3.74
C LEU A 133 5.14 3.60 -4.75
N HIS A 134 5.26 2.35 -4.30
CA HIS A 134 5.22 1.20 -5.20
C HIS A 134 3.81 0.95 -5.74
N ILE A 135 2.79 1.00 -4.89
CA ILE A 135 1.38 0.85 -5.29
C ILE A 135 1.02 1.92 -6.31
N ILE A 136 1.38 3.18 -6.05
CA ILE A 136 1.18 4.29 -6.99
C ILE A 136 1.90 4.00 -8.32
N ALA A 137 3.17 3.57 -8.28
CA ALA A 137 3.94 3.27 -9.49
C ALA A 137 3.29 2.16 -10.35
N ILE A 138 2.79 1.09 -9.72
CA ILE A 138 2.11 0.00 -10.43
C ILE A 138 0.76 0.46 -10.98
N GLY A 139 0.01 1.23 -10.20
CA GLY A 139 -1.25 1.83 -10.64
C GLY A 139 -1.05 2.70 -11.88
N ARG A 140 -0.07 3.61 -11.86
CA ARG A 140 0.30 4.44 -13.01
C ARG A 140 0.79 3.63 -14.20
N LEU A 141 1.57 2.58 -13.99
CA LEU A 141 2.01 1.72 -15.09
C LEU A 141 0.83 1.02 -15.78
N ARG A 142 -0.27 0.78 -15.06
CA ARG A 142 -1.50 0.23 -15.63
C ARG A 142 -2.32 1.30 -16.37
N THR A 143 -2.42 2.51 -15.82
CA THR A 143 -3.42 3.51 -16.25
C THR A 143 -2.87 4.73 -16.99
N ASP A 144 -1.56 5.00 -16.96
CA ASP A 144 -0.94 6.18 -17.58
C ASP A 144 0.09 5.79 -18.65
N ASP A 145 -0.17 6.22 -19.88
CA ASP A 145 0.65 5.89 -21.04
C ASP A 145 2.03 6.56 -20.97
N LYS A 146 2.14 7.76 -20.39
CA LYS A 146 3.46 8.41 -20.20
C LYS A 146 4.35 7.59 -19.27
N THR A 147 3.78 7.02 -18.22
CA THR A 147 4.49 6.10 -17.31
C THR A 147 4.90 4.81 -18.02
N LYS A 148 4.04 4.25 -18.89
CA LYS A 148 4.37 3.06 -19.69
C LYS A 148 5.54 3.33 -20.64
N GLU A 149 5.48 4.44 -21.38
CA GLU A 149 6.54 4.89 -22.28
C GLU A 149 7.86 5.13 -21.54
N TYR A 150 7.80 5.80 -20.39
CA TYR A 150 8.98 6.02 -19.55
C TYR A 150 9.63 4.69 -19.14
N VAL A 151 8.85 3.74 -18.64
CA VAL A 151 9.39 2.43 -18.21
C VAL A 151 9.94 1.65 -19.40
N ALA A 152 9.25 1.65 -20.54
CA ALA A 152 9.72 1.00 -21.77
C ALA A 152 11.06 1.58 -22.24
N ARG A 153 11.20 2.91 -22.23
CA ARG A 153 12.46 3.59 -22.56
C ARG A 153 13.59 3.20 -21.61
N ARG A 154 13.35 3.18 -20.29
CA ARG A 154 14.39 2.77 -19.31
C ARG A 154 14.83 1.32 -19.54
N VAL A 155 13.90 0.43 -19.91
CA VAL A 155 14.23 -0.96 -20.25
C VAL A 155 15.05 -1.03 -21.55
N ALA A 156 14.71 -0.23 -22.56
CA ALA A 156 15.50 -0.13 -23.79
C ALA A 156 16.92 0.41 -23.56
N GLU A 157 17.11 1.27 -22.55
CA GLU A 157 18.42 1.75 -22.09
C GLU A 157 19.24 0.69 -21.30
N GLY A 158 18.74 -0.53 -21.17
CA GLY A 158 19.44 -1.65 -20.52
C GLY A 158 19.11 -1.84 -19.04
N HIS A 159 18.16 -1.10 -18.47
CA HIS A 159 17.69 -1.34 -17.11
C HIS A 159 16.78 -2.56 -17.02
N THR A 160 16.90 -3.31 -15.92
CA THR A 160 15.88 -4.30 -15.57
C THR A 160 14.55 -3.59 -15.27
N LYS A 161 13.42 -4.30 -15.43
CA LYS A 161 12.09 -3.77 -15.08
C LYS A 161 12.03 -3.24 -13.64
N MET A 162 12.70 -3.91 -12.71
CA MET A 162 12.76 -3.48 -11.31
C MET A 162 13.59 -2.21 -11.11
N GLU A 163 14.65 -2.01 -11.86
CA GLU A 163 15.41 -0.74 -11.85
C GLU A 163 14.60 0.40 -12.46
N ALA A 164 13.91 0.15 -13.57
CA ALA A 164 13.00 1.13 -14.17
C ALA A 164 11.89 1.55 -13.18
N ILE A 165 11.29 0.61 -12.46
CA ILE A 165 10.30 0.89 -11.40
C ILE A 165 10.93 1.69 -10.25
N ARG A 166 12.18 1.42 -9.85
CA ARG A 166 12.86 2.24 -8.82
C ARG A 166 13.06 3.68 -9.28
N CYS A 167 13.43 3.89 -10.55
CA CYS A 167 13.51 5.24 -11.12
C CYS A 167 12.14 5.92 -11.14
N LEU A 168 11.08 5.21 -11.51
CA LEU A 168 9.71 5.72 -11.47
C LEU A 168 9.28 6.12 -10.04
N LYS A 169 9.56 5.29 -9.04
CA LYS A 169 9.29 5.63 -7.63
C LYS A 169 10.03 6.88 -7.16
N ARG A 170 11.26 7.07 -7.61
CA ARG A 170 12.04 8.29 -7.32
C ARG A 170 11.39 9.53 -7.94
N TYR A 171 10.87 9.41 -9.17
CA TYR A 171 10.12 10.47 -9.84
C TYR A 171 8.80 10.79 -9.14
N ILE A 172 8.03 9.76 -8.77
CA ILE A 172 6.77 9.95 -8.01
C ILE A 172 7.06 10.62 -6.67
N SER A 173 8.10 10.21 -5.94
CA SER A 173 8.50 10.85 -4.69
C SER A 173 8.84 12.33 -4.86
N ARG A 174 9.44 12.73 -6.00
CA ARG A 174 9.68 14.14 -6.33
C ARG A 174 8.38 14.90 -6.52
N GLU A 175 7.47 14.36 -7.31
CA GLU A 175 6.16 14.97 -7.56
C GLU A 175 5.38 15.13 -6.24
N VAL A 176 5.34 14.08 -5.41
CA VAL A 176 4.69 14.13 -4.09
C VAL A 176 5.31 15.22 -3.23
N TYR A 177 6.64 15.32 -3.14
CA TYR A 177 7.30 16.38 -2.37
C TYR A 177 6.90 17.78 -2.85
N THR A 178 6.74 17.98 -4.16
CA THR A 178 6.28 19.26 -4.71
C THR A 178 4.83 19.59 -4.33
N LEU A 179 3.98 18.59 -4.17
CA LEU A 179 2.57 18.79 -3.79
C LEU A 179 2.36 18.96 -2.29
N LEU A 180 3.31 18.52 -1.47
CA LEU A 180 3.27 18.64 -0.01
C LEU A 180 3.90 19.95 0.51
N ARG A 181 4.46 20.78 -0.37
CA ARG A 181 5.07 22.07 -0.03
C ARG A 181 4.15 23.21 -0.43
#